data_AF-A0A7S2AHC6-F1
#
_entry.id   AF-A0A7S2AHC6-F1
#
_cell.length_a   1.000
_cell.length_b   1.000
_cell.length_c   1.000
_cell.angle_alpha   90.00
_cell.angle_beta   90.00
_cell.angle_gamma   90.00
#
_symmetry.space_group_name_H-M   'P 1'
#
loop_
_entity.id
_entity.type
_entity.pdbx_description
1 polymer ?
#
loop_
_entity_poly.entity_id
_entity_poly.type
_entity_poly.pdbx_seq_one_letter_code
_entity_poly.pdbx_strand_id
1 'polypeptide(L)'
;STLKAEGLVDDNDILVRGVAIALQNMASLSSGPEQMTRFHCKYPPAMTISDYLGRIRRFFGCSASCYVVSLLYIDRLIKINSAITFSPLSSHRLIIVAITLAAKFHEDTFYSNKYYAKVGGVPMRELNMLEHCFLQMVGWKLSVSLEEYEMYADLARKAATPKIANDYQ
;
A
#
# COMPACT_ATOMS: atom_id res chain seq x y z
N SER A 1 6.26 -41.35 -13.65
CA SER A 1 6.20 -40.36 -14.73
C SER A 1 5.51 -39.11 -14.20
N THR A 2 6.23 -38.00 -14.23
CA THR A 2 5.96 -36.72 -13.58
C THR A 2 4.71 -36.04 -14.10
N LEU A 3 3.66 -35.94 -13.28
CA LEU A 3 2.55 -35.00 -13.50
C LEU A 3 2.95 -33.66 -12.86
N LYS A 4 3.11 -32.63 -13.71
CA LYS A 4 3.38 -31.25 -13.29
C LYS A 4 2.20 -30.75 -12.46
N ALA A 5 2.47 -30.38 -11.21
CA ALA A 5 1.58 -29.53 -10.43
C ALA A 5 1.54 -28.15 -11.11
N GLU A 6 0.43 -27.84 -11.78
CA GLU A 6 0.10 -26.46 -12.11
C GLU A 6 -0.08 -25.71 -10.79
N GLY A 7 0.89 -24.86 -10.46
CA GLY A 7 0.98 -24.18 -9.17
C GLY A 7 -0.21 -23.26 -8.95
N LEU A 8 -1.10 -23.62 -8.03
CA LEU A 8 -2.10 -22.72 -7.47
C LEU A 8 -1.36 -21.53 -6.84
N VAL A 9 -1.38 -20.38 -7.52
CA VAL A 9 -0.85 -19.14 -6.98
C VAL A 9 -1.67 -18.80 -5.74
N ASP A 10 -1.02 -18.61 -4.59
CA ASP A 10 -1.67 -18.25 -3.33
C ASP A 10 -2.51 -16.98 -3.53
N ASP A 11 -3.77 -17.01 -3.11
CA ASP A 11 -4.70 -15.91 -3.21
C ASP A 11 -4.14 -14.63 -2.54
N ASN A 12 -3.43 -14.82 -1.43
CA ASN A 12 -2.76 -13.76 -0.70
C ASN A 12 -1.58 -13.17 -1.50
N ASP A 13 -0.89 -13.95 -2.32
CA ASP A 13 0.12 -13.45 -3.25
C ASP A 13 -0.52 -12.59 -4.34
N ILE A 14 -1.66 -13.03 -4.89
CA ILE A 14 -2.41 -12.29 -5.90
C ILE A 14 -2.85 -10.94 -5.36
N LEU A 15 -3.41 -10.89 -4.15
CA LEU A 15 -3.87 -9.65 -3.54
C LEU A 15 -2.73 -8.64 -3.35
N VAL A 16 -1.62 -9.06 -2.73
CA VAL A 16 -0.51 -8.11 -2.46
C VAL A 16 0.16 -7.67 -3.75
N ARG A 17 0.32 -8.57 -4.74
CA ARG A 17 0.83 -8.19 -6.07
C ARG A 17 -0.11 -7.20 -6.76
N GLY A 18 -1.42 -7.44 -6.66
CA GLY A 18 -2.46 -6.57 -7.17
C GLY A 18 -2.41 -5.17 -6.57
N VAL A 19 -2.26 -5.09 -5.24
CA VAL A 19 -2.06 -3.82 -4.52
C VAL A 19 -0.80 -3.10 -5.01
N ALA A 20 0.32 -3.81 -5.19
CA ALA A 20 1.55 -3.21 -5.71
C ALA A 20 1.36 -2.60 -7.11
N ILE A 21 0.70 -3.33 -8.01
CA ILE A 21 0.39 -2.84 -9.36
C ILE A 21 -0.55 -1.63 -9.30
N ALA A 22 -1.59 -1.69 -8.48
CA ALA A 22 -2.56 -0.60 -8.32
C ALA A 22 -1.88 0.68 -7.81
N LEU A 23 -1.03 0.57 -6.78
CA LEU A 23 -0.26 1.70 -6.25
C LEU A 23 0.75 2.23 -7.27
N GLN A 24 1.43 1.35 -8.00
CA GLN A 24 2.37 1.76 -9.04
C GLN A 24 1.67 2.57 -10.14
N ASN A 25 0.49 2.11 -10.60
CA ASN A 25 -0.32 2.83 -11.57
C ASN A 25 -0.82 4.17 -11.02
N MET A 26 -1.27 4.20 -9.76
CA MET A 26 -1.69 5.43 -9.08
C MET A 26 -0.56 6.46 -9.06
N ALA A 27 0.68 6.05 -8.73
CA ALA A 27 1.85 6.92 -8.74
C ALA A 27 2.27 7.37 -10.14
N SER A 28 2.04 6.56 -11.18
CA SER A 28 2.34 6.94 -12.56
C SER A 28 1.32 7.90 -13.16
N LEU A 29 0.08 7.87 -12.67
CA LEU A 29 -1.01 8.76 -13.10
C LEU A 29 -1.02 10.10 -12.36
N SER A 30 -0.17 10.29 -11.34
CA SER A 30 -0.06 11.57 -10.66
C SER A 30 0.54 12.61 -11.60
N SER A 31 -0.32 13.47 -12.15
CA SER A 31 0.06 14.58 -13.02
C SER A 31 -0.50 15.89 -12.46
N GLY A 32 0.37 16.83 -12.14
CA GLY A 32 0.01 18.16 -11.65
C GLY A 32 1.05 18.77 -10.71
N PRO A 33 0.96 20.07 -10.41
CA PRO A 33 1.80 20.69 -9.39
C PRO A 33 1.49 20.09 -8.01
N GLU A 34 2.51 19.50 -7.37
CA GLU A 34 2.37 18.91 -6.03
C GLU A 34 2.51 19.98 -4.94
N GLN A 35 1.60 19.98 -3.97
CA GLN A 35 1.83 20.72 -2.74
C GLN A 35 2.76 19.91 -1.84
N MET A 36 3.86 20.53 -1.40
CA MET A 36 4.82 19.87 -0.51
C MET A 36 4.14 19.47 0.81
N THR A 37 4.17 18.18 1.13
CA THR A 37 3.62 17.64 2.38
C THR A 37 4.67 16.85 3.16
N ARG A 38 4.36 16.48 4.41
CA ARG A 38 5.25 15.65 5.24
C ARG A 38 5.54 14.28 4.61
N PHE A 39 4.69 13.80 3.71
CA PHE A 39 4.86 12.52 3.05
C PHE A 39 5.88 12.55 1.90
N HIS A 40 6.32 13.73 1.44
CA HIS A 40 7.27 13.81 0.32
C HIS A 40 8.72 13.61 0.77
N CYS A 41 9.42 12.71 0.08
CA CYS A 41 10.87 12.58 0.14
C CYS A 41 11.55 13.76 -0.58
N LYS A 42 12.81 14.05 -0.23
CA LYS A 42 13.62 15.05 -0.94
C LYS A 42 13.94 14.63 -2.37
N TYR A 43 14.12 13.33 -2.57
CA TYR A 43 14.38 12.70 -3.86
C TYR A 43 13.54 11.41 -3.94
N PRO A 44 13.14 10.97 -5.15
CA PRO A 44 12.45 9.70 -5.30
C PRO A 44 13.34 8.57 -4.75
N PRO A 45 12.80 7.66 -3.92
CA PRO A 45 13.55 6.49 -3.48
C PRO A 45 14.00 5.64 -4.67
N ALA A 46 15.21 5.08 -4.60
CA ALA A 46 15.76 4.22 -5.66
C ALA A 46 15.02 2.88 -5.79
N MET A 47 14.33 2.45 -4.73
CA MET A 47 13.54 1.23 -4.69
C MET A 47 12.18 1.47 -5.35
N THR A 48 11.72 0.52 -6.15
CA THR A 48 10.37 0.60 -6.75
C THR A 48 9.28 0.36 -5.70
N ILE A 49 8.04 0.78 -5.98
CA ILE A 49 6.91 0.51 -5.08
C ILE A 49 6.73 -1.00 -4.86
N SER A 50 6.84 -1.79 -5.93
CA SER A 50 6.75 -3.26 -5.87
C SER A 50 7.84 -3.87 -5.00
N ASP A 51 9.09 -3.45 -5.15
CA ASP A 51 10.21 -3.94 -4.32
C ASP A 51 10.03 -3.54 -2.85
N TYR A 52 9.53 -2.32 -2.61
CA TYR A 52 9.28 -1.82 -1.26
C TYR A 52 8.16 -2.62 -0.57
N LEU A 53 7.06 -2.91 -1.27
CA LEU A 53 6.00 -3.78 -0.77
C LEU A 53 6.50 -5.21 -0.53
N GLY A 54 7.34 -5.74 -1.42
CA GLY A 54 7.99 -7.04 -1.23
C GLY A 54 8.84 -7.08 0.04
N ARG A 55 9.60 -6.02 0.31
CA ARG A 55 10.36 -5.87 1.57
C ARG A 55 9.43 -5.85 2.78
N ILE A 56 8.36 -5.05 2.74
CA ILE A 56 7.39 -4.96 3.83
C ILE A 56 6.75 -6.34 4.09
N ARG A 57 6.24 -7.01 3.04
CA ARG A 57 5.65 -8.35 3.10
C ARG A 57 6.53 -9.36 3.83
N ARG A 58 7.82 -9.35 3.54
CA ARG A 58 8.78 -10.27 4.15
C ARG A 58 8.94 -10.09 5.66
N PHE A 59 8.73 -8.89 6.20
CA PHE A 59 9.14 -8.55 7.57
C PHE A 59 8.02 -8.02 8.47
N PHE A 60 6.92 -7.50 7.93
CA PHE A 60 5.83 -6.91 8.72
C PHE A 60 4.93 -7.94 9.40
N GLY A 61 4.89 -9.18 8.90
CA GLY A 61 4.10 -10.27 9.49
C GLY A 61 2.59 -10.01 9.57
N CYS A 62 2.05 -9.12 8.73
CA CYS A 62 0.61 -8.84 8.66
C CYS A 62 -0.05 -9.60 7.49
N SER A 63 -1.36 -9.82 7.59
CA SER A 63 -2.14 -10.53 6.56
C SER A 63 -2.18 -9.77 5.23
N ALA A 64 -2.58 -10.47 4.15
CA ALA A 64 -2.83 -9.83 2.86
C ALA A 64 -3.91 -8.73 2.95
N SER A 65 -4.87 -8.89 3.87
CA SER A 65 -5.92 -7.92 4.14
C SER A 65 -5.37 -6.55 4.55
N CYS A 66 -4.27 -6.50 5.31
CA CYS A 66 -3.61 -5.23 5.65
C CYS A 66 -3.11 -4.45 4.41
N TYR A 67 -2.68 -5.14 3.36
CA TYR A 67 -2.24 -4.49 2.12
C TYR A 67 -3.43 -3.93 1.35
N VAL A 68 -4.54 -4.67 1.28
CA VAL A 68 -5.79 -4.20 0.67
C VAL A 68 -6.32 -2.98 1.43
N VAL A 69 -6.36 -3.04 2.76
CA VAL A 69 -6.78 -1.92 3.61
C VAL A 69 -5.84 -0.73 3.45
N SER A 70 -4.53 -0.94 3.27
CA SER A 70 -3.59 0.16 3.03
C SER A 70 -3.87 0.92 1.73
N LEU A 71 -4.24 0.21 0.64
CA LEU A 71 -4.65 0.81 -0.61
C LEU A 71 -5.92 1.66 -0.42
N LEU A 72 -6.90 1.12 0.31
CA LEU A 72 -8.12 1.84 0.68
C LEU A 72 -7.81 3.10 1.49
N TYR A 73 -6.94 3.02 2.51
CA TYR A 73 -6.56 4.18 3.33
C TYR A 73 -5.87 5.27 2.51
N ILE A 74 -4.99 4.88 1.58
CA ILE A 74 -4.30 5.83 0.69
C ILE A 74 -5.33 6.53 -0.21
N ASP A 75 -6.22 5.78 -0.87
CA ASP A 75 -7.26 6.35 -1.72
C ASP A 75 -8.22 7.27 -0.92
N ARG A 76 -8.65 6.83 0.27
CA ARG A 76 -9.48 7.62 1.20
C ARG A 76 -8.79 8.93 1.59
N LEU A 77 -7.50 8.90 1.90
CA LEU A 77 -6.73 10.11 2.25
C LEU A 77 -6.68 11.11 1.09
N ILE A 78 -6.39 10.65 -0.13
CA ILE A 78 -6.31 11.49 -1.33
C ILE A 78 -7.68 12.11 -1.66
N LYS A 79 -8.76 11.34 -1.50
CA LYS A 79 -10.14 11.83 -1.72
C LYS A 79 -10.57 12.88 -0.70
N ILE A 80 -10.14 12.76 0.56
CA ILE A 80 -10.48 13.71 1.63
C ILE A 80 -9.61 14.97 1.53
N ASN A 81 -8.34 14.82 1.15
CA ASN A 81 -7.36 15.90 1.20
C ASN A 81 -6.64 16.04 -0.15
N SER A 82 -7.12 16.96 -0.98
CA SER A 82 -6.59 17.23 -2.32
C SER A 82 -5.15 17.76 -2.33
N ALA A 83 -4.58 18.15 -1.19
CA ALA A 83 -3.17 18.47 -1.06
C ALA A 83 -2.26 17.22 -1.07
N ILE A 84 -2.84 16.04 -0.82
CA ILE A 84 -2.11 14.78 -0.79
C ILE A 84 -2.15 14.16 -2.18
N THR A 85 -1.00 14.13 -2.83
CA THR A 85 -0.79 13.39 -4.08
C THR A 85 -0.04 12.10 -3.77
N PHE A 86 -0.45 10.99 -4.37
CA PHE A 86 0.32 9.74 -4.36
C PHE A 86 1.23 9.70 -5.58
N SER A 87 2.53 9.93 -5.39
CA SER A 87 3.51 10.09 -6.45
C SER A 87 4.82 9.36 -6.12
N PRO A 88 5.81 9.31 -7.03
CA PRO A 88 7.12 8.74 -6.73
C PRO A 88 7.80 9.36 -5.50
N LEU A 89 7.50 10.61 -5.17
CA LEU A 89 8.08 11.31 -4.02
C LEU A 89 7.36 10.98 -2.70
N SER A 90 6.05 10.72 -2.73
CA SER A 90 5.24 10.52 -1.51
C SER A 90 4.89 9.05 -1.20
N SER A 91 4.88 8.21 -2.24
CA SER A 91 4.39 6.82 -2.20
C SER A 91 4.95 5.99 -1.05
N HIS A 92 6.28 5.96 -0.87
CA HIS A 92 6.93 5.09 0.12
C HIS A 92 6.51 5.44 1.56
N ARG A 93 6.45 6.73 1.89
CA ARG A 93 6.02 7.20 3.21
C ARG A 93 4.53 6.96 3.43
N LEU A 94 3.71 7.14 2.40
CA LEU A 94 2.27 6.85 2.49
C LEU A 94 2.02 5.35 2.69
N ILE A 95 2.70 4.50 1.94
CA ILE A 95 2.60 3.03 2.02
C ILE A 95 2.93 2.53 3.43
N ILE A 96 4.11 2.89 3.96
CA ILE A 96 4.55 2.35 5.24
C ILE A 96 3.61 2.77 6.37
N VAL A 97 3.11 4.01 6.33
CA VAL A 97 2.16 4.52 7.33
C VAL A 97 0.82 3.80 7.19
N ALA A 98 0.28 3.70 5.97
CA ALA A 98 -1.01 3.07 5.73
C ALA A 98 -1.02 1.59 6.16
N ILE A 99 0.03 0.83 5.83
CA ILE A 99 0.16 -0.58 6.26
C ILE A 99 0.35 -0.68 7.78
N THR A 100 1.14 0.22 8.38
CA THR A 100 1.33 0.23 9.85
C THR A 100 0.01 0.49 10.58
N LEU A 101 -0.79 1.46 10.10
CA LEU A 101 -2.10 1.77 10.66
C LEU A 101 -3.08 0.60 10.46
N ALA A 102 -3.07 -0.02 9.28
CA ALA A 102 -3.90 -1.20 9.00
C ALA A 102 -3.57 -2.35 9.96
N ALA A 103 -2.29 -2.67 10.13
CA ALA A 103 -1.84 -3.72 11.04
C ALA A 103 -2.24 -3.42 12.50
N LYS A 104 -2.01 -2.21 12.99
CA LYS A 104 -2.37 -1.83 14.37
C LYS A 104 -3.87 -1.82 14.65
N PHE A 105 -4.69 -1.58 13.63
CA PHE A 105 -6.14 -1.43 13.80
C PHE A 105 -6.89 -2.74 13.59
N HIS A 106 -6.43 -3.60 12.68
CA HIS A 106 -7.17 -4.80 12.25
C HIS A 106 -6.50 -6.12 12.63
N GLU A 107 -5.22 -6.15 13.00
CA GLU A 107 -4.54 -7.39 13.42
C GLU A 107 -4.50 -7.50 14.94
N ASP A 108 -4.72 -8.71 15.45
CA ASP A 108 -4.59 -9.00 16.89
C ASP A 108 -3.12 -8.95 17.35
N THR A 109 -2.19 -9.25 16.45
CA THR A 109 -0.75 -9.22 16.71
C THR A 109 -0.05 -8.26 15.76
N PHE A 110 0.58 -7.23 16.33
CA PHE A 110 1.32 -6.22 15.58
C PHE A 110 2.66 -5.89 16.27
N TYR A 111 3.57 -5.30 15.52
CA TYR A 111 4.90 -4.93 16.01
C TYR A 111 4.95 -3.46 16.48
N SER A 112 6.01 -3.11 17.20
CA SER A 112 6.24 -1.72 17.62
C SER A 112 6.62 -0.82 16.43
N ASN A 113 6.35 0.48 16.55
CA ASN A 113 6.81 1.48 15.56
C ASN A 113 8.32 1.48 15.36
N LYS A 114 9.09 1.13 16.39
CA LYS A 114 10.55 0.99 16.25
C LYS A 114 10.90 -0.10 15.24
N TYR A 115 10.17 -1.21 15.26
CA TYR A 115 10.36 -2.30 14.31
C TYR A 115 9.88 -1.93 12.90
N TYR A 116 8.65 -1.38 12.79
CA TYR A 116 8.11 -0.95 11.50
C TYR A 116 8.96 0.14 10.83
N ALA A 117 9.45 1.11 11.60
CA ALA A 117 10.35 2.16 11.10
C ALA A 117 11.67 1.58 10.57
N LYS A 118 12.26 0.62 11.30
CA LYS A 118 13.48 -0.08 10.88
C LYS A 118 13.28 -0.81 9.54
N VAL A 119 12.19 -1.58 9.41
CA VAL A 119 11.86 -2.30 8.18
C VAL A 119 11.46 -1.33 7.05
N GLY A 120 10.77 -0.25 7.37
CA GLY A 120 10.34 0.81 6.44
C GLY A 120 11.48 1.70 5.98
N GLY A 121 12.65 1.66 6.63
CA GLY A 121 13.79 2.50 6.28
C GLY A 121 13.55 3.97 6.59
N VAL A 122 12.71 4.26 7.59
CA VAL A 122 12.40 5.62 8.04
C VAL A 122 12.81 5.78 9.51
N PRO A 123 13.24 6.97 9.95
CA PRO A 123 13.48 7.22 11.37
C PRO A 123 12.22 6.97 12.20
N MET A 124 12.35 6.37 13.38
CA MET A 124 11.20 6.05 14.25
C MET A 124 10.37 7.29 14.63
N ARG A 125 11.03 8.42 14.92
CA ARG A 125 10.35 9.70 15.18
C ARG A 125 9.57 10.19 13.96
N GLU A 126 10.08 9.94 12.76
CA GLU A 126 9.42 10.30 11.52
C GLU A 126 8.19 9.44 11.29
N LEU A 127 8.28 8.12 11.46
CA LEU A 127 7.11 7.23 11.34
C LEU A 127 6.00 7.66 12.31
N ASN A 128 6.32 7.92 13.58
CA ASN A 128 5.32 8.37 14.57
C ASN A 128 4.62 9.66 14.13
N MET A 129 5.39 10.62 13.62
CA MET A 129 4.86 11.89 13.13
C MET A 129 3.95 11.69 11.91
N LEU A 130 4.37 10.83 10.97
CA LEU A 130 3.60 10.55 9.76
C LEU A 130 2.30 9.80 10.08
N GLU A 131 2.31 8.85 11.02
CA GLU A 131 1.09 8.21 11.52
C GLU A 131 0.10 9.23 12.09
N HIS A 132 0.58 10.11 12.97
CA HIS A 132 -0.28 11.14 13.56
C HIS A 132 -0.86 12.08 12.48
N CYS A 133 -0.02 12.50 11.53
CA CYS A 133 -0.44 13.35 10.41
C CYS A 133 -1.49 12.65 9.54
N PHE A 134 -1.29 11.37 9.21
CA PHE A 134 -2.23 10.58 8.44
C PHE A 134 -3.58 10.46 9.17
N LEU A 135 -3.57 10.07 10.45
CA LEU A 135 -4.76 9.93 11.29
C LEU A 135 -5.57 11.22 11.39
N GLN A 136 -4.89 12.36 11.58
CA GLN A 136 -5.53 13.67 11.58
C GLN A 136 -6.20 13.98 10.23
N MET A 137 -5.52 13.72 9.12
CA MET A 137 -6.03 14.02 7.79
C MET A 137 -7.21 13.14 7.37
N VAL A 138 -7.27 11.87 7.81
CA VAL A 138 -8.44 11.00 7.58
C VAL A 138 -9.53 11.17 8.65
N GLY A 139 -9.34 12.09 9.60
CA GLY A 139 -10.29 12.34 10.69
C GLY A 139 -10.55 11.11 11.56
N TRP A 140 -9.51 10.29 11.79
CA TRP A 140 -9.58 9.04 12.58
C TRP A 140 -10.55 7.97 12.04
N LYS A 141 -11.02 8.11 10.80
CA LYS A 141 -11.92 7.15 10.16
C LYS A 141 -11.13 5.97 9.59
N LEU A 142 -10.74 5.03 10.44
CA LEU A 142 -10.02 3.80 10.08
C LEU A 142 -10.93 2.57 9.92
N SER A 143 -12.19 2.64 10.33
CA SER A 143 -13.15 1.56 10.10
C SER A 143 -13.29 1.28 8.60
N VAL A 144 -13.37 0.01 8.25
CA VAL A 144 -13.56 -0.48 6.88
C VAL A 144 -14.71 -1.47 6.95
N SER A 145 -15.76 -1.24 6.17
CA SER A 145 -16.86 -2.21 6.04
C SER A 145 -16.40 -3.41 5.19
N LEU A 146 -17.11 -4.55 5.31
CA LEU A 146 -16.85 -5.71 4.45
C LEU A 146 -16.99 -5.36 2.97
N GLU A 147 -18.03 -4.60 2.61
CA GLU A 147 -18.28 -4.15 1.23
C GLU A 147 -17.13 -3.28 0.70
N GLU A 148 -16.66 -2.31 1.49
CA GLU A 148 -15.49 -1.51 1.11
C GLU A 148 -14.28 -2.42 0.91
N TYR A 149 -13.98 -3.32 1.85
CA TYR A 149 -12.85 -4.23 1.72
C TYR A 149 -12.92 -5.09 0.45
N GLU A 150 -14.08 -5.70 0.17
CA GLU A 150 -14.30 -6.55 -1.00
C GLU A 150 -14.09 -5.79 -2.31
N MET A 151 -14.56 -4.55 -2.40
CA MET A 151 -14.33 -3.69 -3.57
C MET A 151 -12.83 -3.48 -3.86
N TYR A 152 -12.02 -3.20 -2.84
CA TYR A 152 -10.57 -3.00 -3.02
C TYR A 152 -9.83 -4.32 -3.24
N ALA A 153 -10.28 -5.41 -2.63
CA ALA A 153 -9.74 -6.74 -2.88
C ALA A 153 -9.96 -7.14 -4.34
N ASP A 154 -11.16 -6.92 -4.88
CA ASP A 154 -11.48 -7.15 -6.29
C ASP A 154 -10.67 -6.27 -7.24
N LEU A 155 -10.47 -4.99 -6.89
CA LEU A 155 -9.60 -4.10 -7.65
C LEU A 155 -8.16 -4.63 -7.68
N ALA A 156 -7.62 -5.08 -6.54
CA ALA A 156 -6.30 -5.68 -6.48
C ALA A 156 -6.23 -6.96 -7.32
N ARG A 157 -7.21 -7.86 -7.23
CA ARG A 157 -7.29 -9.07 -8.07
C ARG A 157 -7.27 -8.72 -9.56
N LYS A 158 -8.10 -7.78 -9.99
CA LYS A 158 -8.16 -7.31 -11.39
C LYS A 158 -6.84 -6.72 -11.86
N ALA A 159 -6.15 -5.97 -11.00
CA ALA A 159 -4.83 -5.42 -11.31
C ALA A 159 -3.75 -6.50 -11.44
N ALA A 160 -3.86 -7.59 -10.68
CA ALA A 160 -2.93 -8.72 -10.72
C ALA A 160 -3.14 -9.67 -11.92
N THR A 161 -4.30 -9.61 -12.58
CA THR A 161 -4.58 -10.40 -13.79
C THR A 161 -3.91 -9.72 -14.98
N PRO A 162 -3.07 -10.44 -15.76
CA PRO A 162 -2.55 -9.91 -17.01
C PRO A 162 -3.71 -9.48 -17.89
N LYS A 163 -3.68 -8.26 -18.44
CA LYS A 163 -4.50 -7.96 -19.61
C LYS A 163 -4.05 -8.96 -20.68
N ILE A 164 -4.91 -9.92 -21.02
CA ILE A 164 -4.69 -10.70 -22.23
C ILE A 164 -4.66 -9.66 -23.34
N ALA A 165 -3.48 -9.44 -23.92
CA ALA A 165 -3.36 -8.65 -25.13
C ALA A 165 -4.22 -9.38 -26.15
N ASN A 166 -5.41 -8.86 -26.42
CA ASN A 166 -6.09 -9.14 -27.68
C ASN A 166 -5.30 -8.41 -28.77
N ASP A 167 -4.09 -8.90 -29.03
CA ASP A 167 -3.41 -8.74 -30.31
C ASP A 167 -4.07 -9.76 -31.27
N TYR A 168 -5.32 -9.48 -31.62
CA TYR A 168 -5.93 -10.02 -32.81
C TYR A 168 -6.14 -8.85 -33.76
N GLN A 169 -5.29 -8.88 -34.80
CA GLN A 169 -5.39 -8.31 -36.14
C GLN A 169 -6.66 -7.54 -36.48
#